data_AF-A0A1E3K0J7-F1
#
_entry.id   AF-A0A1E3K0J7-F1
#
_cell.length_a   1.000
_cell.length_b   1.000
_cell.length_c   1.000
_cell.angle_alpha   90.00
_cell.angle_beta   90.00
_cell.angle_gamma   90.00
#
_symmetry.space_group_name_H-M   'P 1'
#
loop_
_entity.id
_entity.type
_entity.pdbx_description
1 polymer ?
#
loop_
_entity_poly.entity_id
_entity_poly.type
_entity_poly.pdbx_seq_one_letter_code
_entity_poly.pdbx_strand_id
1 'polypeptide(L)'
;MSTILILPPQLLETIKNLLKVKDLPEDLRKPLVEAASQTVTTEVLAVKDVPVVEEKIVDQDGDQSEDTSFSPPPTPPTIDLDLLERLSTWATSDEGRSKLIQNELDPLSYTHIALVSGTEVYLTPKQLERLRAAEDPDKPNPYLPSYLSPAPPSFGTEYRTLARTLSTVINILFSIFGAAVAVYVAATSGAGYSREKGVLLGVLAGVVVGIADGVLVIIFQGRVQENRKERWERGRKFMTGSGKMEPEAPEAESKEAVGMEDKSEVGPSALPKRIQLKRRAIKESGTD
;
A
#
# COMPACT_ATOMS: atom_id res chain seq x y z
N MET A 1 21.06 -0.21 11.56
CA MET A 1 20.63 -1.51 11.04
C MET A 1 21.70 -1.93 10.06
N SER A 2 22.40 -3.04 10.30
CA SER A 2 23.39 -3.54 9.34
C SER A 2 22.64 -4.07 8.12
N THR A 3 23.10 -3.69 6.92
CA THR A 3 22.56 -4.23 5.68
C THR A 3 23.29 -5.53 5.39
N ILE A 4 22.54 -6.60 5.20
CA ILE A 4 23.08 -7.94 4.96
C ILE A 4 23.02 -8.20 3.45
N LEU A 5 24.11 -8.71 2.89
CA LEU A 5 24.25 -9.00 1.47
C LEU A 5 24.43 -10.51 1.25
N ILE A 6 23.87 -11.02 0.17
CA ILE A 6 24.09 -12.40 -0.30
C ILE A 6 25.45 -12.46 -0.99
N LEU A 7 26.30 -13.43 -0.63
CA LEU A 7 27.62 -13.57 -1.25
C LEU A 7 27.52 -14.24 -2.62
N PRO A 8 27.91 -13.57 -3.71
CA PRO A 8 28.08 -14.21 -4.99
C PRO A 8 29.35 -15.09 -5.00
N PRO A 9 29.42 -16.11 -5.87
CA PRO A 9 30.55 -17.04 -5.91
C PRO A 9 31.90 -16.35 -6.19
N GLN A 10 31.89 -15.30 -7.02
CA GLN A 10 33.09 -14.52 -7.35
C GLN A 10 33.68 -13.84 -6.11
N LEU A 11 32.82 -13.32 -5.22
CA LEU A 11 33.24 -12.66 -4.00
C LEU A 11 33.80 -13.66 -2.97
N LEU A 12 33.33 -14.91 -3.00
CA LEU A 12 33.93 -15.97 -2.20
C LEU A 12 35.36 -16.27 -2.62
N GLU A 13 35.64 -16.29 -3.92
CA GLU A 13 37.00 -16.48 -4.43
C GLU A 13 37.92 -15.31 -4.03
N THR A 14 37.44 -14.07 -4.13
CA THR A 14 38.22 -12.90 -3.72
C THR A 14 38.49 -12.90 -2.22
N ILE A 15 37.53 -13.27 -1.38
CA ILE A 15 37.72 -13.44 0.07
C ILE A 15 38.69 -14.58 0.36
N LYS A 16 38.56 -15.74 -0.29
CA LYS A 16 39.48 -16.87 -0.10
C LYS A 16 40.92 -16.51 -0.48
N ASN A 17 41.10 -15.69 -1.51
CA ASN A 17 42.41 -15.16 -1.89
C ASN A 17 42.94 -14.15 -0.86
N LEU A 18 42.08 -13.28 -0.33
CA LEU A 18 42.44 -12.32 0.70
C LEU A 18 42.83 -12.99 2.03
N LEU A 19 42.18 -14.11 2.39
CA LEU A 19 42.51 -14.86 3.61
C LEU A 19 43.90 -15.55 3.58
N LYS A 20 44.54 -15.64 2.40
CA LYS A 20 45.92 -16.12 2.26
C LYS A 20 46.95 -15.07 2.67
N VAL A 21 46.57 -13.79 2.72
CA VAL A 21 47.43 -12.67 3.12
C VAL A 21 47.71 -12.75 4.63
N LYS A 22 49.00 -12.84 5.01
CA LYS A 22 49.41 -13.07 6.40
C LYS A 22 49.13 -11.87 7.34
N ASP A 23 49.12 -10.65 6.80
CA ASP A 23 49.09 -9.41 7.60
C ASP A 23 47.75 -8.66 7.52
N LEU A 24 46.65 -9.39 7.36
CA LEU A 24 45.30 -8.84 7.41
C LEU A 24 44.91 -8.48 8.86
N PRO A 25 44.35 -7.28 9.12
CA PRO A 25 43.88 -6.90 10.46
C PRO A 25 42.93 -7.95 11.06
N GLU A 26 43.11 -8.28 12.34
CA GLU A 26 42.29 -9.30 13.01
C GLU A 26 40.79 -8.98 12.97
N ASP A 27 40.46 -7.70 13.03
CA ASP A 27 39.07 -7.19 13.00
C ASP A 27 38.36 -7.52 11.68
N LEU A 28 39.11 -7.65 10.58
CA LEU A 28 38.59 -8.08 9.28
C LEU A 28 38.66 -9.60 9.12
N ARG A 29 39.75 -10.20 9.60
CA ARG A 29 40.01 -11.63 9.39
C ARG A 29 38.97 -12.53 10.05
N LYS A 30 38.61 -12.27 11.31
CA LYS A 30 37.65 -13.09 12.05
C LYS A 30 36.29 -13.19 11.35
N PRO A 31 35.61 -12.07 11.01
CA PRO A 31 34.30 -12.14 10.38
C PRO A 31 34.34 -12.60 8.91
N LEU A 32 35.45 -12.39 8.19
CA LEU A 32 35.63 -12.96 6.85
C LEU A 32 35.75 -14.48 6.87
N VAL A 33 36.46 -15.04 7.85
CA VAL A 33 36.54 -16.50 8.04
C VAL A 33 35.17 -17.07 8.39
N GLU A 34 34.40 -16.38 9.23
CA GLU A 34 33.03 -16.76 9.57
C GLU A 34 32.12 -16.77 8.32
N ALA A 35 32.12 -15.69 7.53
CA ALA A 35 31.35 -15.59 6.29
C ALA A 35 31.75 -16.67 5.26
N ALA A 36 33.04 -16.96 5.12
CA ALA A 36 33.55 -18.01 4.23
C ALA A 36 33.25 -19.44 4.74
N SER A 37 32.95 -19.61 6.02
CA SER A 37 32.62 -20.91 6.62
C SER A 37 31.13 -21.25 6.47
N GLN A 38 30.25 -20.23 6.45
CA GLN A 38 28.81 -20.40 6.27
C GLN A 38 28.46 -21.11 4.94
N THR A 39 29.26 -20.91 3.89
CA THR A 39 29.02 -21.50 2.56
C THR A 39 29.21 -23.02 2.51
N VAL A 40 30.14 -23.56 3.31
CA VAL A 40 30.44 -25.01 3.32
C VAL A 40 29.23 -25.81 3.79
N THR A 41 28.40 -25.22 4.66
CA THR A 41 27.18 -25.85 5.17
C THR A 41 26.06 -25.86 4.11
N THR A 42 25.98 -24.83 3.27
CA THR A 42 24.91 -24.68 2.27
C THR A 42 25.17 -25.52 1.01
N GLU A 43 26.41 -25.66 0.53
CA GLU A 43 26.74 -26.52 -0.61
C GLU A 43 26.48 -28.02 -0.32
N VAL A 44 26.70 -28.46 0.92
CA VAL A 44 26.41 -29.85 1.35
C VAL A 44 24.91 -30.14 1.38
N LEU A 45 24.06 -29.12 1.56
CA LEU A 45 22.62 -29.25 1.50
C LEU A 45 22.08 -29.15 0.07
N ALA A 46 22.67 -28.31 -0.78
CA ALA A 46 22.24 -28.13 -2.17
C ALA A 46 22.50 -29.36 -3.08
N VAL A 47 23.50 -30.19 -2.78
CA VAL A 47 23.79 -31.42 -3.57
C VAL A 47 22.76 -32.54 -3.29
N LYS A 48 21.94 -32.42 -2.25
CA LYS A 48 20.95 -33.45 -1.91
C LYS A 48 19.57 -33.31 -2.57
N ASP A 49 19.27 -32.16 -3.19
CA ASP A 49 17.92 -31.89 -3.70
C ASP A 49 17.92 -31.52 -5.20
N VAL A 50 17.65 -32.52 -6.06
CA VAL A 50 17.15 -32.38 -7.44
C VAL A 50 16.17 -33.56 -7.67
N PRO A 51 15.02 -33.43 -8.40
CA PRO A 51 14.51 -32.30 -9.16
C PRO A 51 13.12 -31.79 -8.76
N VAL A 52 12.87 -30.57 -9.23
CA VAL A 52 11.59 -29.88 -9.45
C VAL A 52 10.56 -30.82 -10.12
N VAL A 53 9.46 -31.08 -9.41
CA VAL A 53 8.24 -31.64 -9.98
C VAL A 53 7.34 -30.46 -10.34
N GLU A 54 7.02 -30.33 -11.63
CA GLU A 54 5.95 -29.47 -12.12
C GLU A 54 4.61 -29.91 -11.53
N GLU A 55 4.02 -29.08 -10.67
CA GLU A 55 2.68 -29.30 -10.14
C GLU A 55 1.63 -29.07 -11.25
N LYS A 56 1.09 -30.19 -11.73
CA LYS A 56 -0.18 -30.24 -12.43
C LYS A 56 -1.29 -30.33 -11.39
N ILE A 57 -2.01 -29.23 -11.19
CA ILE A 57 -3.19 -29.15 -10.31
C ILE A 57 -4.27 -30.10 -10.84
N VAL A 58 -4.63 -31.11 -10.05
CA VAL A 58 -5.90 -31.85 -10.16
C VAL A 58 -6.44 -32.00 -8.75
N ASP A 59 -7.64 -31.46 -8.53
CA ASP A 59 -8.39 -31.50 -7.29
C ASP A 59 -8.72 -32.93 -6.86
N GLN A 60 -8.38 -33.29 -5.61
CA GLN A 60 -9.04 -34.41 -4.95
C GLN A 60 -9.07 -34.24 -3.43
N ASP A 61 -10.30 -34.15 -2.92
CA ASP A 61 -10.66 -34.25 -1.51
C ASP A 61 -10.01 -35.47 -0.84
N GLY A 62 -9.28 -35.25 0.24
CA GLY A 62 -8.63 -36.31 0.99
C GLY A 62 -7.99 -35.81 2.26
N ASP A 63 -8.74 -35.94 3.36
CA ASP A 63 -8.31 -35.79 4.74
C ASP A 63 -7.09 -36.69 5.05
N GLN A 64 -5.88 -36.12 4.99
CA GLN A 64 -4.67 -36.69 5.57
C GLN A 64 -3.86 -35.56 6.23
N SER A 65 -3.84 -35.61 7.56
CA SER A 65 -2.88 -34.90 8.40
C SER A 65 -1.48 -35.48 8.16
N GLU A 66 -0.79 -34.99 7.13
CA GLU A 66 0.65 -35.14 7.01
C GLU A 66 1.32 -34.06 7.87
N ASP A 67 1.91 -34.50 8.99
CA ASP A 67 2.95 -33.74 9.70
C ASP A 67 4.17 -33.59 8.78
N THR A 68 4.05 -32.72 7.78
CA THR A 68 5.19 -32.20 7.02
C THR A 68 5.94 -31.28 7.96
N SER A 69 6.98 -31.81 8.60
CA SER A 69 7.97 -31.01 9.31
C SER A 69 8.57 -30.01 8.32
N PHE A 70 8.04 -28.79 8.30
CA PHE A 70 8.60 -27.67 7.55
C PHE A 70 10.00 -27.39 8.11
N SER A 71 11.02 -28.02 7.52
CA SER A 71 12.39 -27.53 7.69
C SER A 71 12.45 -26.15 7.05
N PRO A 72 12.88 -25.11 7.77
CA PRO A 72 13.04 -23.80 7.17
C PRO A 72 14.01 -23.90 5.98
N PRO A 73 13.77 -23.13 4.90
CA PRO A 73 14.67 -23.12 3.75
C PRO A 73 16.09 -22.74 4.19
N PRO A 74 17.13 -23.34 3.59
CA PRO A 74 18.50 -23.03 3.94
C PRO A 74 18.76 -21.54 3.71
N THR A 75 19.37 -20.88 4.70
CA THR A 75 19.74 -19.47 4.57
C THR A 75 20.93 -19.36 3.63
N PRO A 76 20.89 -18.45 2.64
CA PRO A 76 22.03 -18.24 1.76
C PRO A 76 23.22 -17.68 2.54
N PRO A 77 24.45 -17.88 2.07
CA PRO A 77 25.63 -17.30 2.69
C PRO A 77 25.51 -15.78 2.66
N THR A 78 25.70 -15.13 3.81
CA THR A 78 25.49 -13.69 3.96
C THR A 78 26.69 -12.96 4.58
N ILE A 79 26.88 -11.70 4.21
CA ILE A 79 27.95 -10.83 4.69
C ILE A 79 27.39 -9.43 5.00
N ASP A 80 27.89 -8.80 6.06
CA ASP A 80 27.51 -7.44 6.42
C ASP A 80 28.15 -6.42 5.48
N LEU A 81 27.37 -5.42 5.05
CA LEU A 81 27.85 -4.32 4.21
C LEU A 81 28.96 -3.52 4.90
N ASP A 82 28.82 -3.26 6.20
CA ASP A 82 29.79 -2.49 6.99
C ASP A 82 31.18 -3.16 6.98
N LEU A 83 31.23 -4.50 6.89
CA LEU A 83 32.47 -5.25 6.79
C LEU A 83 33.14 -5.06 5.43
N LEU A 84 32.37 -5.11 4.35
CA LEU A 84 32.88 -4.84 3.00
C LEU A 84 33.37 -3.41 2.84
N GLU A 85 32.73 -2.44 3.50
CA GLU A 85 33.18 -1.05 3.54
C GLU A 85 34.51 -0.90 4.30
N ARG A 86 34.67 -1.59 5.44
CA ARG A 86 35.96 -1.59 6.16
C ARG A 86 37.05 -2.28 5.36
N LEU A 87 36.73 -3.37 4.67
CA LEU A 87 37.66 -4.07 3.78
C LEU A 87 38.11 -3.17 2.64
N SER A 88 37.18 -2.47 1.98
CA SER A 88 37.51 -1.55 0.90
C SER A 88 38.34 -0.36 1.38
N THR A 89 38.04 0.17 2.57
CA THR A 89 38.80 1.24 3.20
C THR A 89 40.23 0.77 3.48
N TRP A 90 40.40 -0.43 4.06
CA TRP A 90 41.70 -1.02 4.29
C TRP A 90 42.46 -1.28 2.99
N ALA A 91 41.82 -1.87 1.98
CA ALA A 91 42.43 -2.15 0.68
C ALA A 91 42.83 -0.86 -0.09
N THR A 92 42.19 0.27 0.22
CA THR A 92 42.49 1.57 -0.37
C THR A 92 43.61 2.31 0.39
N SER A 93 43.86 1.96 1.66
CA SER A 93 44.95 2.51 2.46
C SER A 93 46.32 2.14 1.88
N ASP A 94 47.33 2.98 2.09
CA ASP A 94 48.69 2.74 1.56
C ASP A 94 49.31 1.44 2.13
N GLU A 95 49.01 1.13 3.40
CA GLU A 95 49.43 -0.11 4.05
C GLU A 95 48.73 -1.34 3.45
N GLY A 96 47.42 -1.27 3.21
CA GLY A 96 46.67 -2.37 2.59
C GLY A 96 47.10 -2.60 1.14
N ARG A 97 47.29 -1.52 0.37
CA ARG A 97 47.75 -1.60 -1.03
C ARG A 97 49.10 -2.26 -1.17
N SER A 98 50.09 -1.82 -0.37
CA SER A 98 51.44 -2.41 -0.41
C SER A 98 51.41 -3.90 -0.06
N LYS A 99 50.62 -4.29 0.94
CA LYS A 99 50.43 -5.71 1.32
C LYS A 99 49.72 -6.52 0.23
N LEU A 100 48.69 -5.97 -0.42
CA LEU A 100 48.00 -6.65 -1.52
C LEU A 100 48.94 -6.87 -2.71
N ILE A 101 49.70 -5.84 -3.10
CA ILE A 101 50.70 -5.92 -4.18
C ILE A 101 51.79 -6.94 -3.85
N GLN A 102 52.25 -6.99 -2.60
CA GLN A 102 53.25 -7.97 -2.15
C GLN A 102 52.76 -9.42 -2.27
N ASN A 103 51.44 -9.65 -2.20
CA ASN A 103 50.82 -10.96 -2.36
C ASN A 103 50.28 -11.20 -3.80
N GLU A 104 50.70 -10.38 -4.78
CA GLU A 104 50.28 -10.47 -6.19
C GLU A 104 48.76 -10.30 -6.39
N LEU A 105 48.09 -9.59 -5.48
CA LEU A 105 46.67 -9.27 -5.56
C LEU A 105 46.46 -7.84 -6.07
N ASP A 106 45.50 -7.67 -6.98
CA ASP A 106 45.14 -6.35 -7.51
C ASP A 106 44.28 -5.57 -6.50
N PRO A 107 44.72 -4.39 -6.02
CA PRO A 107 43.95 -3.57 -5.09
C PRO A 107 42.60 -3.09 -5.66
N LEU A 108 42.48 -2.92 -6.98
CA LEU A 108 41.25 -2.41 -7.61
C LEU A 108 40.08 -3.40 -7.46
N SER A 109 40.40 -4.70 -7.44
CA SER A 109 39.45 -5.79 -7.22
C SER A 109 38.84 -5.78 -5.80
N TYR A 110 39.43 -5.03 -4.86
CA TYR A 110 38.96 -4.88 -3.48
C TYR A 110 38.36 -3.50 -3.19
N THR A 111 38.10 -2.69 -4.23
CA THR A 111 37.37 -1.44 -4.07
C THR A 111 35.91 -1.71 -3.66
N HIS A 112 35.28 -0.74 -2.99
CA HIS A 112 33.90 -0.92 -2.52
C HIS A 112 32.94 -1.31 -3.64
N ILE A 113 33.11 -0.68 -4.81
CA ILE A 113 32.30 -0.96 -6.00
C ILE A 113 32.52 -2.39 -6.48
N ALA A 114 33.77 -2.86 -6.56
CA ALA A 114 34.09 -4.22 -6.97
C ALA A 114 33.51 -5.26 -5.99
N LEU A 115 33.62 -5.01 -4.68
CA LEU A 115 33.09 -5.89 -3.64
C LEU A 115 31.56 -5.91 -3.58
N VAL A 116 30.89 -4.80 -3.87
CA VAL A 116 29.41 -4.76 -3.87
C VAL A 116 28.85 -5.20 -5.23
N SER A 117 29.65 -5.19 -6.30
CA SER A 117 29.21 -5.61 -7.63
C SER A 117 28.74 -7.07 -7.63
N GLY A 118 27.51 -7.29 -8.12
CA GLY A 118 26.89 -8.61 -8.15
C GLY A 118 26.41 -9.15 -6.80
N THR A 119 26.45 -8.35 -5.73
CA THR A 119 25.80 -8.71 -4.45
C THR A 119 24.33 -8.31 -4.47
N GLU A 120 23.49 -9.14 -3.86
CA GLU A 120 22.07 -8.85 -3.66
C GLU A 120 21.79 -8.56 -2.18
N VAL A 121 20.83 -7.69 -1.89
CA VAL A 121 20.43 -7.42 -0.50
C VAL A 121 19.63 -8.59 0.03
N TYR A 122 20.12 -9.21 1.10
CA TYR A 122 19.39 -10.27 1.78
C TYR A 122 18.22 -9.66 2.56
N LEU A 123 17.01 -9.99 2.13
CA LEU A 123 15.77 -9.62 2.82
C LEU A 123 15.31 -10.80 3.65
N THR A 124 15.05 -10.56 4.94
CA THR A 124 14.45 -11.59 5.80
C THR A 124 13.07 -12.00 5.27
N PRO A 125 12.60 -13.23 5.47
CA PRO A 125 11.29 -13.67 4.98
C PRO A 125 10.14 -12.73 5.36
N LYS A 126 10.18 -12.18 6.59
CA LYS A 126 9.21 -11.18 7.08
C LYS A 126 9.28 -9.85 6.33
N GLN A 127 10.46 -9.40 5.92
CA GLN A 127 10.61 -8.17 5.12
C GLN A 127 10.16 -8.41 3.69
N LEU A 128 10.45 -9.58 3.13
CA LEU A 128 10.02 -9.99 1.81
C LEU A 128 8.48 -10.05 1.74
N GLU A 129 7.83 -10.65 2.73
CA GLU A 129 6.36 -10.64 2.85
C GLU A 129 5.79 -9.22 2.91
N ARG A 130 6.42 -8.31 3.64
CA ARG A 130 6.00 -6.90 3.71
C ARG A 130 6.15 -6.18 2.38
N LEU A 131 7.22 -6.45 1.64
CA LEU A 131 7.43 -5.89 0.31
C LEU A 131 6.42 -6.43 -0.70
N ARG A 132 6.15 -7.75 -0.68
CA ARG A 132 5.09 -8.36 -1.50
C ARG A 132 3.72 -7.76 -1.18
N ALA A 133 3.40 -7.59 0.11
CA ALA A 133 2.16 -6.94 0.53
C ALA A 133 2.07 -5.46 0.11
N ALA A 134 3.20 -4.79 -0.13
CA ALA A 134 3.25 -3.43 -0.62
C ALA A 134 3.11 -3.33 -2.16
N GLU A 135 3.45 -4.40 -2.88
CA GLU A 135 3.32 -4.51 -4.34
C GLU A 135 1.87 -4.84 -4.76
N ASP A 136 1.16 -5.61 -3.93
CA ASP A 136 -0.24 -5.94 -4.15
C ASP A 136 -1.15 -4.70 -4.00
N PRO A 137 -1.83 -4.23 -5.07
CA PRO A 137 -2.68 -3.03 -5.01
C PRO A 137 -3.95 -3.22 -4.17
N ASP A 138 -4.38 -4.46 -3.98
CA ASP A 138 -5.59 -4.82 -3.24
C ASP A 138 -5.37 -4.94 -1.73
N LYS A 139 -4.11 -5.01 -1.29
CA LYS A 139 -3.75 -5.18 0.11
C LYS A 139 -3.29 -3.86 0.72
N PRO A 140 -3.53 -3.66 2.03
CA PRO A 140 -3.06 -2.46 2.71
C PRO A 140 -1.53 -2.46 2.77
N ASN A 141 -0.92 -1.49 2.09
CA ASN A 141 0.54 -1.34 2.09
C ASN A 141 1.04 -0.99 3.51
N PRO A 142 1.93 -1.80 4.11
CA PRO A 142 2.41 -1.59 5.48
C PRO A 142 3.33 -0.37 5.64
N TYR A 143 3.88 0.15 4.54
CA TYR A 143 4.75 1.33 4.53
C TYR A 143 3.97 2.64 4.36
N LEU A 144 2.70 2.56 3.95
CA LEU A 144 1.83 3.71 3.81
C LEU A 144 0.95 3.85 5.05
N PRO A 145 0.67 5.09 5.51
CA PRO A 145 -0.32 5.29 6.54
C PRO A 145 -1.70 4.83 6.03
N SER A 146 -2.53 4.32 6.94
CA SER A 146 -3.79 3.62 6.65
C SER A 146 -4.81 4.41 5.80
N TYR A 147 -4.67 5.73 5.74
CA TYR A 147 -5.52 6.61 4.93
C TYR A 147 -5.05 6.78 3.48
N LEU A 148 -3.80 6.39 3.15
CA LEU A 148 -3.26 6.36 1.79
C LEU A 148 -3.32 4.97 1.16
N SER A 149 -3.37 3.91 1.97
CA SER A 149 -3.61 2.56 1.46
C SER A 149 -5.07 2.44 1.02
N PRO A 150 -5.36 1.87 -0.16
CA PRO A 150 -6.72 1.49 -0.52
C PRO A 150 -7.24 0.51 0.54
N ALA A 151 -8.15 0.98 1.38
CA ALA A 151 -8.76 0.13 2.39
C ALA A 151 -9.74 -0.79 1.66
N PRO A 152 -9.61 -2.12 1.77
CA PRO A 152 -10.62 -3.03 1.23
C PRO A 152 -11.97 -2.66 1.85
N PRO A 153 -13.08 -2.77 1.07
CA PRO A 153 -14.40 -2.48 1.59
C PRO A 153 -14.63 -3.35 2.82
N SER A 154 -14.81 -2.72 3.98
CA SER A 154 -15.07 -3.47 5.19
C SER A 154 -16.43 -4.17 5.07
N PHE A 155 -16.55 -5.40 5.57
CA PHE A 155 -17.83 -6.12 5.62
C PHE A 155 -18.96 -5.26 6.22
N GLY A 156 -18.62 -4.43 7.22
CA GLY A 156 -19.59 -3.52 7.83
C GLY A 156 -20.07 -2.39 6.92
N THR A 157 -19.25 -1.89 6.00
CA THR A 157 -19.67 -0.88 5.02
C THR A 157 -20.57 -1.47 3.95
N GLU A 158 -20.26 -2.67 3.46
CA GLU A 158 -21.09 -3.36 2.46
C GLU A 158 -22.47 -3.70 3.02
N TYR A 159 -22.51 -4.27 4.23
CA TYR A 159 -23.78 -4.57 4.90
C TYR A 159 -24.65 -3.32 5.08
N ARG A 160 -24.05 -2.20 5.49
CA ARG A 160 -24.78 -0.92 5.62
C ARG A 160 -25.29 -0.40 4.28
N THR A 161 -24.53 -0.54 3.20
CA THR A 161 -25.00 -0.15 1.87
C THR A 161 -26.15 -1.05 1.41
N LEU A 162 -26.04 -2.36 1.62
CA LEU A 162 -27.09 -3.34 1.29
C LEU A 162 -28.38 -3.08 2.07
N ALA A 163 -28.28 -2.80 3.37
CA ALA A 163 -29.43 -2.47 4.20
C ALA A 163 -30.15 -1.20 3.73
N ARG A 164 -29.40 -0.17 3.32
CA ARG A 164 -29.99 1.07 2.77
C ARG A 164 -30.65 0.83 1.42
N THR A 165 -30.02 0.07 0.53
CA THR A 165 -30.63 -0.27 -0.76
C THR A 165 -31.90 -1.09 -0.56
N LEU A 166 -31.88 -2.07 0.34
CA LEU A 166 -33.04 -2.89 0.66
C LEU A 166 -34.19 -2.04 1.20
N SER A 167 -33.90 -1.14 2.15
CA SER A 167 -34.91 -0.21 2.68
C SER A 167 -35.49 0.71 1.60
N THR A 168 -34.67 1.17 0.66
CA THR A 168 -35.12 2.01 -0.46
C THR A 168 -36.04 1.22 -1.39
N VAL A 169 -35.67 -0.02 -1.73
CA VAL A 169 -36.48 -0.90 -2.59
C VAL A 169 -37.82 -1.21 -1.94
N ILE A 170 -37.83 -1.53 -0.65
CA ILE A 170 -39.08 -1.82 0.09
C ILE A 170 -39.99 -0.59 0.10
N ASN A 171 -39.45 0.62 0.30
CA ASN A 171 -40.25 1.84 0.27
C ASN A 171 -40.87 2.10 -1.11
N ILE A 172 -40.11 1.89 -2.19
CA ILE A 172 -40.62 2.05 -3.57
C ILE A 172 -41.73 1.03 -3.85
N LEU A 173 -41.54 -0.24 -3.45
CA LEU A 173 -42.58 -1.25 -3.59
C LEU A 173 -43.85 -0.87 -2.82
N PHE A 174 -43.70 -0.40 -1.57
CA PHE A 174 -44.84 0.01 -0.76
C PHE A 174 -45.56 1.24 -1.34
N SER A 175 -44.83 2.18 -1.94
CA SER A 175 -45.37 3.34 -2.65
C SER A 175 -46.24 2.91 -3.84
N ILE A 176 -45.70 2.04 -4.71
CA ILE A 176 -46.39 1.55 -5.91
C ILE A 176 -47.64 0.72 -5.54
N PHE A 177 -47.49 -0.26 -4.66
CA PHE A 177 -48.61 -1.11 -4.24
C PHE A 177 -49.65 -0.33 -3.44
N GLY A 178 -49.22 0.55 -2.54
CA GLY A 178 -50.09 1.41 -1.75
C GLY A 178 -50.94 2.30 -2.64
N ALA A 179 -50.33 2.95 -3.64
CA ALA A 179 -51.05 3.78 -4.59
C ALA A 179 -52.02 2.96 -5.47
N ALA A 180 -51.59 1.81 -5.99
CA ALA A 180 -52.42 0.95 -6.82
C ALA A 180 -53.66 0.44 -6.07
N VAL A 181 -53.48 -0.02 -4.82
CA VAL A 181 -54.57 -0.49 -3.96
C VAL A 181 -55.50 0.67 -3.57
N ALA A 182 -54.94 1.83 -3.21
CA ALA A 182 -55.73 3.01 -2.86
C ALA A 182 -56.63 3.45 -4.04
N VAL A 183 -56.07 3.50 -5.26
CA VAL A 183 -56.82 3.85 -6.47
C VAL A 183 -57.86 2.79 -6.80
N TYR A 184 -57.54 1.50 -6.66
CA TYR A 184 -58.51 0.42 -6.87
C TYR A 184 -59.71 0.51 -5.92
N VAL A 185 -59.45 0.72 -4.62
CA VAL A 185 -60.51 0.86 -3.60
C VAL A 185 -61.32 2.13 -3.86
N ALA A 186 -60.67 3.25 -4.15
CA ALA A 186 -61.37 4.50 -4.48
C ALA A 186 -62.25 4.36 -5.73
N ALA A 187 -61.77 3.67 -6.77
CA ALA A 187 -62.51 3.46 -8.01
C ALA A 187 -63.71 2.52 -7.82
N THR A 188 -63.54 1.42 -7.09
CA THR A 188 -64.59 0.41 -6.91
C THR A 188 -65.61 0.77 -5.84
N SER A 189 -65.18 1.34 -4.71
CA SER A 189 -66.07 1.68 -3.58
C SER A 189 -66.54 3.13 -3.61
N GLY A 190 -65.72 4.07 -4.07
CA GLY A 190 -66.06 5.50 -4.08
C GLY A 190 -66.78 5.94 -5.35
N ALA A 191 -66.19 5.64 -6.52
CA ALA A 191 -66.69 6.12 -7.80
C ALA A 191 -67.65 5.16 -8.51
N GLY A 192 -67.84 3.94 -8.00
CA GLY A 192 -68.77 2.94 -8.56
C GLY A 192 -68.32 2.35 -9.90
N TYR A 193 -67.03 2.40 -10.23
CA TYR A 193 -66.52 1.75 -11.45
C TYR A 193 -66.61 0.22 -11.36
N SER A 194 -66.76 -0.44 -12.52
CA SER A 194 -66.66 -1.90 -12.59
C SER A 194 -65.28 -2.38 -12.14
N ARG A 195 -65.21 -3.60 -11.59
CA ARG A 195 -63.96 -4.17 -11.07
C ARG A 195 -62.83 -4.16 -12.11
N GLU A 196 -63.15 -4.45 -13.37
CA GLU A 196 -62.20 -4.42 -14.49
C GLU A 196 -61.58 -3.04 -14.69
N LYS A 197 -62.41 -1.97 -14.70
CA LYS A 197 -61.94 -0.59 -14.83
C LYS A 197 -61.14 -0.16 -13.60
N GLY A 198 -61.56 -0.58 -12.40
CA GLY A 198 -60.82 -0.32 -11.17
C GLY A 198 -59.42 -0.92 -11.16
N VAL A 199 -59.27 -2.17 -11.62
CA VAL A 199 -57.94 -2.83 -11.75
C VAL A 199 -57.07 -2.09 -12.75
N LEU A 200 -57.63 -1.73 -13.92
CA LEU A 200 -56.88 -1.04 -14.96
C LEU A 200 -56.39 0.34 -14.49
N LEU A 201 -57.21 1.08 -13.75
CA LEU A 201 -56.82 2.35 -13.13
C LEU A 201 -55.77 2.16 -12.03
N GLY A 202 -55.87 1.12 -11.21
CA GLY A 202 -54.87 0.80 -10.18
C GLY A 202 -53.50 0.49 -10.78
N VAL A 203 -53.46 -0.32 -11.84
CA VAL A 203 -52.21 -0.62 -12.57
C VAL A 203 -51.62 0.64 -13.19
N LEU A 204 -52.44 1.47 -13.84
CA LEU A 204 -52.00 2.73 -14.43
C LEU A 204 -51.39 3.65 -13.36
N ALA A 205 -52.05 3.80 -12.21
CA ALA A 205 -51.55 4.61 -11.11
C ALA A 205 -50.22 4.07 -10.55
N GLY A 206 -50.10 2.76 -10.38
CA GLY A 206 -48.85 2.11 -9.98
C GLY A 206 -47.70 2.39 -10.96
N VAL A 207 -47.95 2.35 -12.27
CA VAL A 207 -46.95 2.68 -13.30
C VAL A 207 -46.51 4.14 -13.21
N VAL A 208 -47.46 5.08 -13.06
CA VAL A 208 -47.14 6.51 -12.93
C VAL A 208 -46.29 6.78 -11.69
N VAL A 209 -46.64 6.19 -10.55
CA VAL A 209 -45.86 6.31 -9.31
C VAL A 209 -44.49 5.66 -9.46
N GLY A 210 -44.41 4.48 -10.09
CA GLY A 210 -43.12 3.81 -10.35
C GLY A 210 -42.18 4.63 -11.23
N ILE A 211 -42.68 5.32 -12.25
CA ILE A 211 -41.89 6.24 -13.07
C ILE A 211 -41.41 7.43 -12.23
N ALA A 212 -42.29 8.02 -11.41
CA ALA A 212 -41.94 9.15 -10.55
C ALA A 212 -40.84 8.79 -9.54
N ASP A 213 -40.97 7.65 -8.85
CA ASP A 213 -39.96 7.15 -7.92
C ASP A 213 -38.66 6.78 -8.65
N GLY A 214 -38.75 6.22 -9.86
CA GLY A 214 -37.59 5.92 -10.70
C GLY A 214 -36.76 7.16 -11.06
N VAL A 215 -37.41 8.25 -11.46
CA VAL A 215 -36.74 9.54 -11.74
C VAL A 215 -36.08 10.09 -10.46
N LEU A 216 -36.76 9.98 -9.32
CA LEU A 216 -36.22 10.44 -8.03
C LEU A 216 -34.94 9.70 -7.66
N VAL A 217 -34.89 8.37 -7.87
CA VAL A 217 -33.69 7.56 -7.62
C VAL A 217 -32.53 7.99 -8.52
N ILE A 218 -32.77 8.26 -9.81
CA ILE A 218 -31.72 8.71 -10.73
C ILE A 218 -31.12 10.05 -10.27
N ILE A 219 -31.97 11.02 -9.92
CA ILE A 219 -31.52 12.33 -9.41
C ILE A 219 -30.72 12.16 -8.12
N PHE A 220 -31.20 11.31 -7.21
CA PHE A 220 -30.52 11.06 -5.94
C PHE A 220 -29.15 10.39 -6.14
N GLN A 221 -29.05 9.41 -7.04
CA GLN A 221 -27.78 8.77 -7.37
C GLN A 221 -26.77 9.77 -7.93
N GLY A 222 -27.19 10.65 -8.85
CA GLY A 222 -26.35 11.73 -9.38
C GLY A 222 -25.82 12.64 -8.26
N ARG A 223 -26.71 13.08 -7.37
CA ARG A 223 -26.35 13.94 -6.23
C ARG A 223 -25.42 13.25 -5.23
N VAL A 224 -25.57 11.95 -4.99
CA VAL A 224 -24.68 11.19 -4.10
C VAL A 224 -23.28 11.07 -4.70
N GLN A 225 -23.16 10.83 -6.00
CA GLN A 225 -21.86 10.77 -6.68
C GLN A 225 -21.12 12.11 -6.64
N GLU A 226 -21.84 13.20 -6.89
CA GLU A 226 -21.28 14.56 -6.80
C GLU A 226 -20.78 14.87 -5.39
N ASN A 227 -21.58 14.61 -4.36
CA ASN A 227 -21.17 14.79 -2.96
C ASN A 227 -19.96 13.93 -2.56
N ARG A 228 -19.83 12.72 -3.12
CA ARG A 228 -18.64 11.87 -2.89
C ARG A 228 -17.40 12.50 -3.52
N LYS A 229 -17.51 12.99 -4.76
CA LYS A 229 -16.42 13.67 -5.45
C LYS A 229 -15.98 14.92 -4.70
N GLU A 230 -16.92 15.75 -4.23
CA GLU A 230 -16.60 16.92 -3.43
C GLU A 230 -15.92 16.59 -2.09
N ARG A 231 -16.36 15.54 -1.40
CA ARG A 231 -15.72 15.08 -0.15
C ARG A 231 -14.30 14.60 -0.40
N TRP A 232 -14.09 13.88 -1.51
CA TRP A 232 -12.75 13.45 -1.91
C TRP A 232 -11.84 14.64 -2.22
N GLU A 233 -12.33 15.62 -2.97
CA GLU A 233 -11.59 16.84 -3.28
C GLU A 233 -11.30 17.68 -2.03
N ARG A 234 -12.27 17.84 -1.13
CA ARG A 234 -12.05 18.50 0.17
C ARG A 234 -11.03 17.76 1.02
N GLY A 235 -11.14 16.43 1.13
CA GLY A 235 -10.17 15.60 1.83
C GLY A 235 -8.76 15.78 1.26
N ARG A 236 -8.63 15.76 -0.07
CA ARG A 236 -7.36 16.02 -0.76
C ARG A 236 -6.81 17.42 -0.45
N LYS A 237 -7.65 18.46 -0.43
CA LYS A 237 -7.26 19.83 -0.08
C LYS A 237 -6.76 19.94 1.37
N PHE A 238 -7.40 19.27 2.33
CA PHE A 238 -6.93 19.25 3.72
C PHE A 238 -5.66 18.41 3.91
N MET A 239 -5.44 17.39 3.07
CA MET A 239 -4.23 16.57 3.06
C MET A 239 -3.05 17.23 2.35
N THR A 240 -3.31 18.19 1.45
CA THR A 240 -2.28 19.12 0.98
C THR A 240 -2.08 20.14 2.10
N GLY A 241 -1.35 19.72 3.14
CA GLY A 241 -1.06 20.56 4.29
C GLY A 241 -0.48 21.92 3.89
N SER A 242 -0.51 22.85 4.84
CA SER A 242 -0.02 24.25 4.84
C SER A 242 1.40 24.52 4.26
N GLY A 243 2.07 23.53 3.68
CA GLY A 243 3.39 23.64 3.06
C GLY A 243 3.37 23.83 1.54
N LYS A 244 2.22 24.15 0.91
CA LYS A 244 2.22 24.50 -0.51
C LYS A 244 2.69 25.96 -0.67
N MET A 245 3.98 26.10 -0.98
CA MET A 245 4.43 27.18 -1.87
C MET A 245 3.50 27.18 -3.08
N GLU A 246 2.96 28.36 -3.40
CA GLU A 246 2.34 28.60 -4.70
C GLU A 246 3.27 28.07 -5.78
N PRO A 247 2.84 27.13 -6.64
CA PRO A 247 3.48 27.00 -7.92
C PRO A 247 3.19 28.31 -8.66
N GLU A 248 4.23 29.12 -8.86
CA GLU A 248 4.21 30.23 -9.82
C GLU A 248 3.55 29.71 -11.10
N ALA A 249 2.39 30.29 -11.40
CA ALA A 249 1.74 30.08 -12.67
C ALA A 249 2.72 30.56 -13.76
N PRO A 250 2.87 29.84 -14.88
CA PRO A 250 3.63 30.36 -16.00
C PRO A 250 2.96 31.65 -16.46
N GLU A 251 3.70 32.75 -16.40
CA GLU A 251 3.35 34.05 -16.97
C GLU A 251 3.01 33.84 -18.45
N ALA A 252 1.72 33.80 -18.76
CA ALA A 252 1.23 33.92 -20.12
C ALA A 252 1.06 35.41 -20.41
N GLU A 253 1.90 35.86 -21.34
CA GLU A 253 1.95 37.22 -21.88
C GLU A 253 0.58 37.84 -22.13
N SER A 254 0.50 39.09 -21.68
CA SER A 254 -0.50 40.09 -21.98
C SER A 254 -0.81 40.23 -23.49
N LYS A 255 -2.10 40.20 -23.82
CA LYS A 255 -2.67 41.14 -24.80
C LYS A 255 -3.91 41.81 -24.23
N GLU A 256 -3.84 43.13 -24.27
CA GLU A 256 -4.87 44.10 -23.87
C GLU A 256 -6.20 43.90 -24.62
N ALA A 257 -7.30 44.04 -23.88
CA ALA A 257 -8.47 44.79 -24.33
C ALA A 257 -9.35 45.19 -23.12
N VAL A 258 -9.08 46.38 -22.59
CA VAL A 258 -10.05 47.45 -22.30
C VAL A 258 -11.36 47.07 -21.57
N GLY A 259 -11.43 47.45 -20.30
CA GLY A 259 -12.41 48.43 -19.82
C GLY A 259 -13.65 47.92 -19.08
N MET A 260 -13.63 47.96 -17.74
CA MET A 260 -14.61 48.70 -16.94
C MET A 260 -14.19 48.75 -15.46
N GLU A 261 -13.76 49.94 -15.02
CA GLU A 261 -13.81 50.36 -13.62
C GLU A 261 -15.26 50.77 -13.28
N ASP A 262 -15.81 50.34 -12.15
CA ASP A 262 -15.81 51.18 -10.94
C ASP A 262 -16.34 50.45 -9.68
N LYS A 263 -15.49 50.49 -8.64
CA LYS A 263 -15.71 50.65 -7.19
C LYS A 263 -16.99 50.09 -6.53
N SER A 264 -16.82 49.26 -5.49
CA SER A 264 -16.56 49.78 -4.12
C SER A 264 -16.37 48.66 -3.09
N GLU A 265 -15.35 48.84 -2.27
CA GLU A 265 -14.93 48.08 -1.10
C GLU A 265 -16.02 47.94 -0.01
N VAL A 266 -15.98 46.87 0.78
CA VAL A 266 -15.76 46.87 2.25
C VAL A 266 -15.59 45.40 2.70
N GLY A 267 -14.37 45.00 3.04
CA GLY A 267 -14.11 43.89 3.96
C GLY A 267 -14.11 44.39 5.41
N PRO A 268 -14.20 43.48 6.39
CA PRO A 268 -13.05 43.43 7.29
C PRO A 268 -12.60 42.02 7.70
N SER A 269 -11.28 41.86 7.63
CA SER A 269 -10.39 41.13 8.55
C SER A 269 -10.80 39.74 9.03
N ALA A 270 -10.35 38.71 8.30
CA ALA A 270 -10.07 37.42 8.90
C ALA A 270 -8.74 37.49 9.67
N LEU A 271 -8.82 37.69 10.99
CA LEU A 271 -7.66 37.53 11.86
C LEU A 271 -7.17 36.07 11.87
N PRO A 272 -5.85 35.81 11.80
CA PRO A 272 -5.33 34.45 11.89
C PRO A 272 -5.56 33.91 13.30
N LYS A 273 -6.42 32.90 13.40
CA LYS A 273 -6.73 32.20 14.66
C LYS A 273 -5.51 31.40 15.10
N ARG A 274 -4.72 31.96 16.03
CA ARG A 274 -3.55 31.32 16.62
C ARG A 274 -3.99 30.13 17.48
N ILE A 275 -3.92 28.92 16.91
CA ILE A 275 -4.20 27.67 17.62
C ILE A 275 -3.01 27.39 18.55
N GLN A 276 -3.13 27.77 19.82
CA GLN A 276 -2.21 27.30 20.86
C GLN A 276 -2.63 25.90 21.30
N LEU A 277 -1.81 24.90 20.97
CA LEU A 277 -1.94 23.55 21.50
C LEU A 277 -1.65 23.59 23.01
N LYS A 278 -2.70 23.51 23.84
CA LYS A 278 -2.56 23.25 25.27
C LYS A 278 -1.94 21.85 25.45
N ARG A 279 -0.66 21.79 25.83
CA ARG A 279 -0.06 20.57 26.39
C ARG A 279 -0.88 20.19 27.63
N ARG A 280 -1.53 19.04 27.60
CA ARG A 280 -2.04 18.41 28.83
C ARG A 280 -0.84 18.00 29.65
N ALA A 281 -0.67 18.59 30.83
CA ALA A 281 0.29 18.12 31.82
C ALA A 281 -0.05 16.67 32.18
N ILE A 282 0.91 15.76 31.97
CA ILE A 282 0.85 14.41 32.51
C ILE A 282 1.04 14.57 34.02
N LYS A 283 0.02 14.18 34.78
CA LYS A 283 0.06 14.17 36.25
C LYS A 283 1.00 13.04 36.65
N GLU A 284 2.15 13.37 37.24
CA GLU A 284 3.01 12.40 37.91
C GLU A 284 2.21 11.78 39.05
N SER A 285 1.94 10.48 38.95
CA SER A 285 1.43 9.68 40.05
C SER A 285 2.58 9.42 41.00
N GLY A 286 2.58 10.12 42.14
CA GLY A 286 3.47 9.87 43.25
C GLY A 286 3.31 8.45 43.77
N THR A 287 4.45 7.81 44.00
CA THR A 287 4.64 6.63 44.83
C THR A 287 4.54 7.02 46.30
N ASP A 288 3.60 6.44 47.01
CA ASP A 288 3.67 6.12 48.44
C ASP A 288 3.22 4.66 48.61
#